data_AF-X1GNS3-F1
#
_entry.id   AF-X1GNS3-F1
#
_cell.length_a   1.000
_cell.length_b   1.000
_cell.length_c   1.000
_cell.angle_alpha   90.00
_cell.angle_beta   90.00
_cell.angle_gamma   90.00
#
_symmetry.space_group_name_H-M   'P 1'
#
loop_
_entity.id
_entity.type
_entity.pdbx_description
1 polymer ?
#
loop_
_entity_poly.entity_id
_entity_poly.type
_entity_poly.pdbx_seq_one_letter_code
_entity_poly.pdbx_strand_id
1 'polypeptide(L)'
;FIFDQTANFPTTTYTLPQLLWVRENEPETFARTSKLLVAKDYIKFRLTGEMSTDPSEASGTLLFDVAHRRWSEELLHKVGLPKDILPELTSSTDIVGKITRKAASETGLETGIPVISGGGDCATEAVGAGIIEEGQMVTVIGTAGVVYICTHSPRPDIRFRALCWYHAVEDQWITIAVMQSTGYALKWFRDNFGREEKDLAESRKEDVYEVLGKKAATVPAGCEGLIFLPYLMGERSPHWDSDARGVFYGFSIHHTKAHFIRSIMEGVAYAIRENAEVIQNLGVKAR
;
A
#
# COMPACT_ATOMS: atom_id res chain seq x y z
N PHE A 1 18.81 -3.95 13.59
CA PHE A 1 17.95 -4.24 14.74
C PHE A 1 16.47 -4.25 14.38
N ILE A 2 15.82 -3.09 14.12
CA ILE A 2 14.36 -3.08 13.85
C ILE A 2 14.02 -3.98 12.65
N PHE A 3 14.75 -3.82 11.55
CA PHE A 3 14.58 -4.67 10.36
C PHE A 3 14.73 -6.16 10.67
N ASP A 4 15.71 -6.54 11.50
CA ASP A 4 15.95 -7.93 11.88
C ASP A 4 14.78 -8.52 12.70
N GLN A 5 14.04 -7.67 13.40
CA GLN A 5 12.90 -8.06 14.24
C GLN A 5 11.57 -8.06 13.49
N THR A 6 11.44 -7.32 12.39
CA THR A 6 10.14 -7.06 11.74
C THR A 6 10.13 -7.31 10.23
N ALA A 7 11.27 -7.63 9.62
CA ALA A 7 11.47 -7.70 8.17
C ALA A 7 11.22 -6.38 7.41
N ASN A 8 11.03 -5.26 8.12
CA ASN A 8 10.67 -3.97 7.54
C ASN A 8 11.54 -2.85 8.12
N PHE A 9 11.89 -1.88 7.28
CA PHE A 9 12.71 -0.74 7.70
C PHE A 9 11.82 0.40 8.22
N PRO A 10 12.31 1.21 9.17
CA PRO A 10 11.50 2.26 9.79
C PRO A 10 11.25 3.41 8.81
N THR A 11 9.98 3.77 8.66
CA THR A 11 9.50 4.99 7.97
C THR A 11 8.37 5.61 8.77
N THR A 12 8.02 6.86 8.48
CA THR A 12 6.90 7.58 9.11
C THR A 12 5.52 6.97 8.81
N THR A 13 5.44 5.99 7.90
CA THR A 13 4.18 5.31 7.57
C THR A 13 3.77 4.29 8.64
N TYR A 14 4.71 3.79 9.43
CA TYR A 14 4.46 2.77 10.44
C TYR A 14 3.95 3.35 11.76
N THR A 15 3.21 2.54 12.53
CA THR A 15 2.65 2.95 13.82
C THR A 15 3.71 3.27 14.87
N LEU A 16 4.80 2.49 14.96
CA LEU A 16 5.82 2.66 16.00
C LEU A 16 6.41 4.09 16.02
N PRO A 17 6.94 4.66 14.91
CA PRO A 17 7.44 6.04 14.92
C PRO A 17 6.40 7.07 15.38
N GLN A 18 5.13 6.90 15.00
CA GLN A 18 4.05 7.80 15.42
C GLN A 18 3.77 7.68 16.92
N LEU A 19 3.77 6.45 17.46
CA LEU A 19 3.60 6.20 18.90
C LEU A 19 4.75 6.82 19.72
N LEU A 20 5.99 6.69 19.23
CA LEU A 20 7.15 7.30 19.88
C LEU A 20 7.06 8.82 19.86
N TRP A 21 6.61 9.39 18.73
CA TRP A 21 6.36 10.82 18.63
C TRP A 21 5.31 11.29 19.65
N VAL A 22 4.19 10.58 19.81
CA VAL A 22 3.16 10.89 20.81
C VAL A 22 3.73 10.79 22.23
N ARG A 23 4.56 9.80 22.51
CA ARG A 23 5.22 9.68 23.83
C ARG A 23 6.12 10.88 24.15
N GLU A 24 6.84 11.38 23.15
CA GLU A 24 7.79 12.49 23.33
C GLU A 24 7.11 13.85 23.36
N ASN A 25 6.06 14.05 22.55
CA ASN A 25 5.43 15.35 22.35
C ASN A 25 4.10 15.51 23.10
N GLU A 26 3.42 14.41 23.43
CA GLU A 26 2.15 14.36 24.15
C GLU A 26 2.18 13.34 25.31
N PRO A 27 3.10 13.49 26.28
CA PRO A 27 3.34 12.49 27.31
C PRO A 27 2.11 12.19 28.18
N GLU A 28 1.23 13.17 28.40
CA GLU A 28 -0.02 12.98 29.14
C GLU A 28 -1.01 12.08 28.39
N THR A 29 -1.09 12.23 27.06
CA THR A 29 -1.89 11.36 26.18
C THR A 29 -1.34 9.93 26.23
N PHE A 30 -0.02 9.79 26.09
CA PHE A 30 0.63 8.49 26.13
C PHE A 30 0.45 7.78 27.48
N ALA A 31 0.60 8.50 28.61
CA ALA A 31 0.42 7.93 29.95
C ALA A 31 -1.00 7.42 30.22
N ARG A 32 -2.02 7.97 29.52
CA ARG A 32 -3.41 7.53 29.60
C ARG A 32 -3.78 6.43 28.60
N THR A 33 -2.86 6.06 27.71
CA THR A 33 -3.11 5.06 26.67
C THR A 33 -3.01 3.66 27.27
N SER A 34 -4.10 2.91 27.23
CA SER A 34 -4.13 1.51 27.69
C SER A 34 -3.88 0.50 26.57
N LYS A 35 -4.35 0.79 25.36
CA LYS A 35 -4.25 -0.08 24.18
C LYS A 35 -4.01 0.73 22.91
N LEU A 36 -3.19 0.18 22.02
CA LEU A 36 -2.92 0.68 20.69
C LEU A 36 -3.74 -0.12 19.67
N LEU A 37 -4.70 0.51 19.02
CA LEU A 37 -5.50 -0.12 17.96
C LEU A 37 -5.29 0.63 16.65
N VAL A 38 -5.09 -0.09 15.56
CA VAL A 38 -5.23 0.48 14.22
C VAL A 38 -6.70 0.78 13.93
N ALA A 39 -6.98 1.60 12.92
CA ALA A 39 -8.34 2.11 12.65
C ALA A 39 -9.37 0.98 12.48
N LYS A 40 -9.03 -0.08 11.73
CA LYS A 40 -9.85 -1.29 11.59
C LYS A 40 -10.22 -1.89 12.94
N ASP A 41 -9.23 -2.08 13.80
CA ASP A 41 -9.42 -2.75 15.08
C ASP A 41 -10.21 -1.88 16.07
N TYR A 42 -10.10 -0.56 15.98
CA TYR A 42 -10.96 0.33 16.74
C TYR A 42 -12.44 0.20 16.31
N ILE A 43 -12.73 0.15 15.00
CA ILE A 43 -14.08 -0.07 14.50
C ILE A 43 -14.60 -1.43 14.99
N LYS A 44 -13.78 -2.48 14.86
CA LYS A 44 -14.11 -3.83 15.35
C LYS A 44 -14.39 -3.86 16.85
N PHE A 45 -13.58 -3.18 17.65
CA PHE A 45 -13.79 -3.01 19.09
C PHE A 45 -15.12 -2.30 19.38
N ARG A 46 -15.46 -1.25 18.62
CA ARG A 46 -16.76 -0.57 18.76
C ARG A 46 -17.95 -1.45 18.41
N LEU A 47 -17.78 -2.40 17.49
CA LEU A 47 -18.81 -3.35 17.09
C LEU A 47 -19.00 -4.48 18.12
N THR A 48 -17.90 -5.00 18.66
CA THR A 48 -17.87 -6.29 19.39
C THR A 48 -17.53 -6.18 20.88
N GLY A 49 -16.83 -5.13 21.29
CA GLY A 49 -16.20 -5.01 22.61
C GLY A 49 -14.81 -5.65 22.71
N GLU A 50 -14.33 -6.30 21.65
CA GLU A 50 -13.09 -7.08 21.66
C GLU A 50 -11.91 -6.31 21.04
N MET A 51 -10.76 -6.35 21.70
CA MET A 51 -9.53 -5.65 21.28
C MET A 51 -8.49 -6.64 20.77
N SER A 52 -8.59 -6.99 19.50
CA SER A 52 -7.62 -7.84 18.80
C SER A 52 -7.11 -7.17 17.53
N THR A 53 -6.03 -7.70 16.96
CA THR A 53 -5.55 -7.39 15.61
C THR A 53 -5.21 -8.68 14.87
N ASP A 54 -4.96 -8.57 13.57
CA ASP A 54 -4.54 -9.70 12.75
C ASP A 54 -3.11 -9.49 12.21
N PRO A 55 -2.38 -10.56 11.85
CA PRO A 55 -1.01 -10.48 11.34
C PRO A 55 -0.80 -9.51 10.17
N SER A 56 -1.79 -9.35 9.28
CA SER A 56 -1.63 -8.50 8.10
C SER A 56 -1.57 -7.02 8.48
N GLU A 57 -2.42 -6.55 9.40
CA GLU A 57 -2.32 -5.19 9.97
C GLU A 57 -1.17 -5.05 10.97
N ALA A 58 -0.91 -6.08 11.78
CA ALA A 58 0.22 -6.06 12.70
C ALA A 58 1.55 -5.81 11.98
N SER A 59 1.71 -6.30 10.74
CA SER A 59 2.85 -6.02 9.87
C SER A 59 3.08 -4.52 9.63
N GLY A 60 2.00 -3.72 9.58
CA GLY A 60 2.02 -2.26 9.43
C GLY A 60 2.36 -1.47 10.70
N THR A 61 2.61 -2.15 11.83
CA THR A 61 2.93 -1.47 13.10
C THR A 61 4.42 -1.25 13.32
N LEU A 62 5.27 -2.04 12.64
CA LEU A 62 6.71 -2.16 12.93
C LEU A 62 7.00 -2.67 14.35
N LEU A 63 6.06 -3.37 14.98
CA LEU A 63 6.21 -4.07 16.27
C LEU A 63 6.02 -5.59 16.14
N PHE A 64 5.71 -6.06 14.94
CA PHE A 64 5.37 -7.44 14.64
C PHE A 64 6.54 -8.16 13.95
N ASP A 65 6.91 -9.33 14.50
CA ASP A 65 7.79 -10.31 13.88
C ASP A 65 7.02 -11.05 12.80
N VAL A 66 7.12 -10.51 11.58
CA VAL A 66 6.42 -10.99 10.39
C VAL A 66 6.76 -12.45 10.09
N ALA A 67 8.00 -12.89 10.36
CA ALA A 67 8.43 -14.25 10.04
C ALA A 67 7.84 -15.30 11.00
N HIS A 68 7.70 -14.97 12.28
CA HIS A 68 7.21 -15.89 13.31
C HIS A 68 5.78 -15.59 13.79
N ARG A 69 5.08 -14.68 13.12
CA ARG A 69 3.68 -14.31 13.38
C ARG A 69 3.39 -13.95 14.84
N ARG A 70 4.23 -13.08 15.43
CA ARG A 70 4.09 -12.67 16.85
C ARG A 70 4.54 -11.23 17.05
N TRP A 71 4.14 -10.62 18.15
CA TRP A 71 4.75 -9.37 18.59
C TRP A 71 6.24 -9.58 18.92
N SER A 72 7.11 -8.67 18.48
CA SER A 72 8.53 -8.70 18.83
C SER A 72 8.72 -8.18 20.26
N GLU A 73 8.85 -9.10 21.22
CA GLU A 73 9.11 -8.76 22.62
C GLU A 73 10.46 -8.05 22.80
N GLU A 74 11.46 -8.42 22.01
CA GLU A 74 12.78 -7.80 22.04
C GLU A 74 12.71 -6.33 21.61
N LEU A 75 11.93 -6.04 20.56
CA LEU A 75 11.72 -4.67 20.10
C LEU A 75 10.93 -3.86 21.13
N LEU A 76 9.84 -4.43 21.66
CA LEU A 76 9.04 -3.79 22.72
C LEU A 76 9.88 -3.42 23.94
N HIS A 77 10.71 -4.35 24.41
CA HIS A 77 11.64 -4.11 25.50
C HIS A 77 12.64 -2.99 25.14
N LYS A 78 13.22 -3.02 23.94
CA LYS A 78 14.19 -2.01 23.49
C LYS A 78 13.59 -0.62 23.41
N VAL A 79 12.34 -0.48 22.98
CA VAL A 79 11.65 0.81 22.93
C VAL A 79 10.92 1.18 24.22
N GLY A 80 10.94 0.32 25.24
CA GLY A 80 10.31 0.56 26.53
C GLY A 80 8.78 0.58 26.48
N LEU A 81 8.17 -0.26 25.63
CA LEU A 81 6.72 -0.42 25.56
C LEU A 81 6.29 -1.69 26.31
N PRO A 82 5.28 -1.63 27.19
CA PRO A 82 4.74 -2.83 27.81
C PRO A 82 3.98 -3.66 26.77
N LYS A 83 4.11 -4.99 26.81
CA LYS A 83 3.40 -5.90 25.89
C LYS A 83 1.89 -5.69 25.91
N ASP A 84 1.34 -5.39 27.09
CA ASP A 84 -0.09 -5.21 27.29
C ASP A 84 -0.67 -3.97 26.59
N ILE A 85 0.16 -3.05 26.06
CA ILE A 85 -0.35 -1.97 25.20
C ILE A 85 -0.85 -2.51 23.86
N LEU A 86 -0.36 -3.67 23.42
CA LEU A 86 -0.75 -4.25 22.13
C LEU A 86 -2.01 -5.11 22.27
N PRO A 87 -2.83 -5.18 21.21
CA PRO A 87 -4.00 -6.04 21.20
C PRO A 87 -3.58 -7.50 21.03
N GLU A 88 -4.50 -8.42 21.37
CA GLU A 88 -4.28 -9.84 21.10
C GLU A 88 -4.22 -10.11 19.60
N LEU A 89 -3.42 -11.10 19.20
CA LEU A 89 -3.32 -11.52 17.79
C LEU A 89 -4.34 -12.63 17.53
N THR A 90 -5.20 -12.44 16.53
CA THR A 90 -6.11 -13.47 16.00
C THR A 90 -5.85 -13.69 14.52
N SER A 91 -6.31 -14.80 13.95
CA SER A 91 -6.31 -14.95 12.49
C SER A 91 -7.22 -13.90 11.83
N SER A 92 -6.91 -13.51 10.60
CA SER A 92 -7.72 -12.55 9.84
C SER A 92 -9.16 -13.07 9.61
N THR A 93 -9.34 -14.40 9.60
CA THR A 93 -10.63 -15.07 9.39
C THR A 93 -11.35 -15.46 10.68
N ASP A 94 -10.73 -15.29 11.84
CA ASP A 94 -11.36 -15.67 13.12
C ASP A 94 -12.57 -14.80 13.40
N ILE A 95 -13.65 -15.42 13.90
CA ILE A 95 -14.77 -14.69 14.51
C ILE A 95 -14.28 -14.16 15.85
N VAL A 96 -14.01 -12.86 15.92
CA VAL A 96 -13.49 -12.22 17.14
C VAL A 96 -14.59 -11.90 18.14
N GLY A 97 -15.85 -11.80 17.68
CA GLY A 97 -16.96 -11.41 18.52
C GLY A 97 -18.26 -11.32 17.73
N LYS A 98 -19.25 -10.66 18.32
CA LYS A 98 -20.58 -10.46 17.73
C LYS A 98 -21.01 -9.02 17.85
N ILE A 99 -21.83 -8.55 16.92
CA ILE A 99 -22.44 -7.22 16.98
C ILE A 99 -23.16 -7.04 18.32
N THR A 100 -22.72 -6.08 19.11
CA THR A 100 -23.34 -5.74 20.40
C THR A 100 -24.67 -5.02 20.20
N ARG A 101 -25.52 -4.98 21.24
CA ARG A 101 -26.77 -4.19 21.21
C ARG A 101 -26.53 -2.71 20.91
N LYS A 102 -25.44 -2.14 21.44
CA LYS A 102 -25.06 -0.75 21.19
C LYS A 102 -24.70 -0.55 19.72
N ALA A 103 -23.81 -1.39 19.18
CA ALA A 103 -23.42 -1.32 17.77
C ALA A 103 -24.61 -1.52 16.83
N ALA A 104 -25.52 -2.45 17.13
CA ALA A 104 -26.76 -2.65 16.38
C ALA A 104 -27.60 -1.36 16.31
N SER A 105 -27.77 -0.65 17.43
CA SER A 105 -28.50 0.62 17.45
C SER A 105 -27.84 1.75 16.68
N GLU A 106 -26.51 1.75 16.56
CA GLU A 106 -25.73 2.77 15.84
C GLU A 106 -25.65 2.50 14.33
N THR A 107 -25.76 1.23 13.91
CA THR A 107 -25.48 0.79 12.53
C THR A 107 -26.70 0.24 11.78
N GLY A 108 -27.76 -0.16 12.48
CA GLY A 108 -28.90 -0.88 11.92
C GLY A 108 -28.67 -2.38 11.69
N LEU A 109 -27.49 -2.92 12.06
CA LEU A 109 -27.21 -4.36 12.00
C LEU A 109 -27.93 -5.13 13.12
N GLU A 110 -28.20 -6.42 12.90
CA GLU A 110 -28.78 -7.27 13.94
C GLU A 110 -27.78 -7.58 15.04
N THR A 111 -28.25 -7.55 16.30
CA THR A 111 -27.44 -7.98 17.44
C THR A 111 -27.09 -9.47 17.30
N GLY A 112 -25.84 -9.82 17.57
CA GLY A 112 -25.40 -11.22 17.55
C GLY A 112 -24.79 -11.68 16.23
N ILE A 113 -24.83 -10.87 15.17
CA ILE A 113 -24.13 -11.16 13.91
C ILE A 113 -22.63 -11.36 14.21
N PRO A 114 -22.01 -12.48 13.77
CA PRO A 114 -20.58 -12.70 13.91
C PRO A 114 -19.75 -11.64 13.18
N VAL A 115 -18.64 -11.21 13.80
CA VAL A 115 -17.68 -10.27 13.22
C VAL A 115 -16.33 -10.95 13.13
N ILE A 116 -15.76 -11.01 11.93
CA ILE A 116 -14.41 -11.55 11.69
C ILE A 116 -13.33 -10.50 12.02
N SER A 117 -12.09 -10.92 12.28
CA SER A 117 -11.00 -9.98 12.58
C SER A 117 -10.70 -9.02 11.42
N GLY A 118 -10.84 -9.51 10.19
CA GLY A 118 -10.48 -8.79 8.97
C GLY A 118 -8.97 -8.73 8.77
N GLY A 119 -8.53 -7.96 7.78
CA GLY A 119 -7.12 -7.74 7.48
C GLY A 119 -6.87 -6.35 6.90
N GLY A 120 -5.61 -6.05 6.64
CA GLY A 120 -5.19 -4.83 5.95
C GLY A 120 -5.72 -4.79 4.51
N ASP A 121 -5.75 -3.59 3.93
CA ASP A 121 -6.31 -3.36 2.59
C ASP A 121 -5.65 -4.21 1.51
N CYS A 122 -4.32 -4.22 1.41
CA CYS A 122 -3.57 -4.97 0.42
C CYS A 122 -3.76 -6.48 0.60
N ALA A 123 -3.83 -6.95 1.84
CA ALA A 123 -4.00 -8.36 2.16
C ALA A 123 -5.43 -8.85 1.85
N THR A 124 -6.44 -8.02 2.08
CA THR A 124 -7.84 -8.34 1.76
C THR A 124 -8.14 -8.17 0.27
N GLU A 125 -7.52 -7.20 -0.39
CA GLU A 125 -7.56 -7.04 -1.85
C GLU A 125 -6.93 -8.23 -2.54
N ALA A 126 -5.79 -8.74 -2.06
CA ALA A 126 -5.16 -9.95 -2.56
C ALA A 126 -6.14 -11.15 -2.54
N VAL A 127 -6.82 -11.38 -1.41
CA VAL A 127 -7.87 -12.41 -1.32
C VAL A 127 -9.00 -12.15 -2.34
N GLY A 128 -9.50 -10.92 -2.42
CA GLY A 128 -10.57 -10.56 -3.36
C GLY A 128 -10.20 -10.72 -4.84
N ALA A 129 -8.92 -10.54 -5.17
CA ALA A 129 -8.37 -10.73 -6.51
C ALA A 129 -7.95 -12.19 -6.80
N GLY A 130 -8.13 -13.11 -5.83
CA GLY A 130 -7.75 -14.52 -5.98
C GLY A 130 -6.24 -14.78 -5.89
N ILE A 131 -5.49 -13.85 -5.29
CA ILE A 131 -4.06 -13.91 -5.02
C ILE A 131 -3.86 -14.62 -3.67
N ILE A 132 -3.97 -15.94 -3.65
CA ILE A 132 -3.95 -16.77 -2.43
C ILE A 132 -2.94 -17.91 -2.52
N GLU A 133 -2.09 -17.90 -3.55
CA GLU A 133 -1.08 -18.91 -3.81
C GLU A 133 0.23 -18.25 -4.25
N GLU A 134 1.37 -18.88 -3.93
CA GLU A 134 2.68 -18.36 -4.30
C GLU A 134 2.82 -18.06 -5.80
N GLY A 135 3.47 -16.93 -6.08
CA GLY A 135 3.73 -16.48 -7.44
C GLY A 135 2.60 -15.65 -8.07
N GLN A 136 1.38 -15.69 -7.51
CA GLN A 136 0.29 -14.85 -8.02
C GLN A 136 0.58 -13.38 -7.71
N MET A 137 0.61 -12.56 -8.74
CA MET A 137 0.92 -11.13 -8.66
C MET A 137 -0.27 -10.31 -9.13
N VAL A 138 -0.49 -9.18 -8.48
CA VAL A 138 -1.44 -8.17 -8.94
C VAL A 138 -0.76 -6.81 -9.01
N THR A 139 -1.24 -6.00 -9.95
CA THR A 139 -0.88 -4.60 -10.09
C THR A 139 -2.15 -3.77 -9.95
N VAL A 140 -2.13 -2.86 -8.99
CA VAL A 140 -3.20 -1.91 -8.73
C VAL A 140 -2.76 -0.56 -9.29
N ILE A 141 -3.51 -0.02 -10.24
CA ILE A 141 -3.20 1.27 -10.88
C ILE A 141 -4.32 2.26 -10.54
N GLY A 142 -4.11 3.03 -9.47
CA GLY A 142 -5.00 4.10 -9.04
C GLY A 142 -4.32 5.47 -9.10
N THR A 143 -4.63 6.35 -8.14
CA THR A 143 -3.86 7.58 -7.91
C THR A 143 -2.38 7.25 -7.70
N ALA A 144 -2.13 6.30 -6.80
CA ALA A 144 -0.88 5.63 -6.54
C ALA A 144 -0.90 4.22 -7.17
N GLY A 145 0.27 3.60 -7.29
CA GLY A 145 0.42 2.24 -7.81
C GLY A 145 0.86 1.29 -6.72
N VAL A 146 0.40 0.04 -6.78
CA VAL A 146 0.92 -1.03 -5.93
C VAL A 146 1.15 -2.27 -6.77
N VAL A 147 2.30 -2.91 -6.58
CA VAL A 147 2.58 -4.24 -7.12
C VAL A 147 2.81 -5.15 -5.93
N TYR A 148 2.11 -6.27 -5.86
CA TYR A 148 2.37 -7.25 -4.81
C TYR A 148 2.14 -8.68 -5.27
N ILE A 149 2.82 -9.59 -4.58
CA ILE A 149 2.84 -11.02 -4.88
C ILE A 149 2.63 -11.82 -3.60
N CYS A 150 1.86 -12.91 -3.68
CA CYS A 150 1.75 -13.88 -2.61
C CYS A 150 3.00 -14.79 -2.57
N THR A 151 3.44 -15.13 -1.35
CA THR A 151 4.61 -15.96 -1.05
C THR A 151 4.32 -16.90 0.12
N HIS A 152 4.88 -18.11 0.11
CA HIS A 152 4.74 -19.10 1.20
C HIS A 152 5.84 -18.98 2.27
N SER A 153 6.70 -17.97 2.15
CA SER A 153 7.75 -17.68 3.11
C SER A 153 8.05 -16.18 3.06
N PRO A 154 8.42 -15.54 4.18
CA PRO A 154 8.73 -14.11 4.18
C PRO A 154 9.90 -13.81 3.23
N ARG A 155 9.79 -12.71 2.47
CA ARG A 155 10.82 -12.23 1.53
C ARG A 155 11.30 -10.82 1.92
N PRO A 156 12.02 -10.67 3.06
CA PRO A 156 12.58 -9.38 3.45
C PRO A 156 13.57 -8.86 2.40
N ASP A 157 13.44 -7.60 2.00
CA ASP A 157 14.44 -6.95 1.12
C ASP A 157 15.43 -6.14 1.94
N ILE A 158 16.66 -6.65 2.06
CA ILE A 158 17.76 -5.96 2.77
C ILE A 158 18.16 -4.63 2.11
N ARG A 159 17.75 -4.40 0.85
CA ARG A 159 17.95 -3.14 0.14
C ARG A 159 16.79 -2.16 0.35
N PHE A 160 15.79 -2.54 1.14
CA PHE A 160 14.65 -1.70 1.53
C PHE A 160 13.79 -1.21 0.36
N ARG A 161 13.77 -1.92 -0.77
CA ARG A 161 13.00 -1.50 -1.96
C ARG A 161 11.55 -1.96 -1.88
N ALA A 162 11.30 -3.12 -1.27
CA ALA A 162 9.96 -3.70 -1.07
C ALA A 162 9.66 -3.95 0.42
N LEU A 163 8.37 -3.99 0.75
CA LEU A 163 7.84 -4.33 2.07
C LEU A 163 7.54 -5.82 2.15
N CYS A 164 7.69 -6.41 3.34
CA CYS A 164 7.39 -7.81 3.60
C CYS A 164 6.32 -7.88 4.70
N TRP A 165 5.07 -8.10 4.31
CA TRP A 165 3.93 -8.16 5.24
C TRP A 165 3.31 -9.55 5.26
N TYR A 166 2.48 -9.82 6.27
CA TYR A 166 1.72 -11.06 6.38
C TYR A 166 0.45 -10.99 5.50
N HIS A 167 0.06 -12.10 4.90
CA HIS A 167 -1.16 -12.20 4.10
C HIS A 167 -2.41 -12.36 4.98
N ALA A 168 -3.61 -12.11 4.45
CA ALA A 168 -4.84 -12.43 5.17
C ALA A 168 -5.15 -13.94 5.19
N VAL A 169 -4.38 -14.73 4.43
CA VAL A 169 -4.44 -16.20 4.39
C VAL A 169 -3.36 -16.70 5.34
N GLU A 170 -3.71 -17.72 6.12
CA GLU A 170 -2.81 -18.28 7.12
C GLU A 170 -1.53 -18.86 6.48
N ASP A 171 -0.42 -18.75 7.20
CA ASP A 171 0.93 -19.16 6.77
C ASP A 171 1.37 -18.65 5.38
N GLN A 172 0.92 -17.45 5.00
CA GLN A 172 1.32 -16.77 3.76
C GLN A 172 1.78 -15.33 4.02
N TRP A 173 2.60 -14.82 3.10
CA TRP A 173 3.14 -13.47 3.11
C TRP A 173 2.86 -12.76 1.79
N ILE A 174 2.88 -11.44 1.86
CA ILE A 174 2.73 -10.57 0.71
C ILE A 174 3.96 -9.66 0.63
N THR A 175 4.64 -9.69 -0.51
CA THR A 175 5.73 -8.76 -0.81
C THR A 175 5.17 -7.61 -1.61
N ILE A 176 5.32 -6.38 -1.11
CA ILE A 176 4.64 -5.20 -1.64
C ILE A 176 5.65 -4.16 -2.10
N ALA A 177 5.46 -3.65 -3.30
CA ALA A 177 6.16 -2.48 -3.81
C ALA A 177 5.13 -1.38 -4.12
N VAL A 178 5.39 -0.16 -3.64
CA VAL A 178 4.41 0.93 -3.70
C VAL A 178 4.98 2.12 -4.44
N MET A 179 4.19 2.67 -5.36
CA MET A 179 4.54 3.79 -6.23
C MET A 179 3.65 4.99 -5.92
N GLN A 180 4.22 6.19 -5.84
CA GLN A 180 3.47 7.38 -5.41
C GLN A 180 2.54 7.94 -6.50
N SER A 181 2.99 7.98 -7.74
CA SER A 181 2.27 8.66 -8.82
C SER A 181 2.16 7.80 -10.08
N THR A 182 1.04 7.07 -10.18
CA THR A 182 0.68 6.29 -11.38
C THR A 182 -0.40 7.02 -12.17
N GLY A 183 -1.69 6.72 -11.94
CA GLY A 183 -2.81 7.41 -12.59
C GLY A 183 -2.83 8.90 -12.28
N TYR A 184 -2.27 9.32 -11.13
CA TYR A 184 -2.12 10.72 -10.80
C TYR A 184 -1.22 11.48 -11.79
N ALA A 185 -0.20 10.83 -12.38
CA ALA A 185 0.66 11.48 -13.35
C ALA A 185 -0.10 11.89 -14.62
N LEU A 186 -0.98 11.01 -15.12
CA LEU A 186 -1.83 11.33 -16.27
C LEU A 186 -2.90 12.37 -15.91
N LYS A 187 -3.48 12.29 -14.71
CA LYS A 187 -4.40 13.30 -14.18
C LYS A 187 -3.74 14.68 -14.10
N TRP A 188 -2.53 14.77 -13.52
CA TRP A 188 -1.74 15.99 -13.42
C TRP A 188 -1.50 16.61 -14.81
N PHE A 189 -1.10 15.80 -15.79
CA PHE A 189 -0.88 16.28 -17.15
C PHE A 189 -2.17 16.80 -17.78
N ARG A 190 -3.27 16.04 -17.67
CA ARG A 190 -4.59 16.45 -18.14
C ARG A 190 -5.02 17.78 -17.53
N ASP A 191 -4.81 17.96 -16.23
CA ASP A 191 -5.30 19.13 -15.51
C ASP A 191 -4.51 20.41 -15.82
N ASN A 192 -3.20 20.29 -16.07
CA ASN A 192 -2.34 21.44 -16.32
C ASN A 192 -2.14 21.74 -17.82
N PHE A 193 -2.15 20.72 -18.67
CA PHE A 193 -1.83 20.86 -20.08
C PHE A 193 -2.96 20.40 -21.00
N GLY A 194 -3.96 19.68 -20.49
CA GLY A 194 -4.99 18.99 -21.28
C GLY A 194 -6.25 19.79 -21.62
N ARG A 195 -6.21 21.13 -21.66
CA ARG A 195 -7.42 21.95 -21.91
C ARG A 195 -8.12 21.59 -23.23
N GLU A 196 -7.38 21.52 -24.32
CA GLU A 196 -7.93 21.14 -25.64
C GLU A 196 -8.61 19.77 -25.61
N GLU A 197 -8.05 18.81 -24.89
CA GLU A 197 -8.63 17.48 -24.74
C GLU A 197 -9.90 17.50 -23.89
N LYS A 198 -9.96 18.35 -22.86
CA LYS A 198 -11.17 18.55 -22.05
C LYS A 198 -12.28 19.16 -22.91
N ASP A 199 -11.99 20.23 -23.65
CA ASP A 199 -12.96 20.90 -24.52
C ASP A 199 -13.46 19.94 -25.61
N LEU A 200 -12.56 19.13 -26.18
CA LEU A 200 -12.91 18.10 -27.17
C LEU A 200 -13.80 17.01 -26.57
N ALA A 201 -13.45 16.50 -25.39
CA ALA A 201 -14.21 15.48 -24.67
C ALA A 201 -15.63 15.97 -24.35
N GLU A 202 -15.77 17.22 -23.88
CA GLU A 202 -17.06 17.85 -23.61
C GLU A 202 -17.90 17.98 -24.88
N SER A 203 -17.31 18.48 -25.98
CA SER A 203 -18.01 18.65 -27.25
C SER A 203 -18.55 17.32 -27.83
N ARG A 204 -17.86 16.22 -27.54
CA ARG A 204 -18.18 14.87 -28.01
C ARG A 204 -18.95 14.04 -26.99
N LYS A 205 -19.16 14.54 -25.77
CA LYS A 205 -19.72 13.80 -24.63
C LYS A 205 -19.00 12.47 -24.39
N GLU A 206 -17.67 12.48 -24.49
CA GLU A 206 -16.80 11.33 -24.21
C GLU A 206 -15.94 11.56 -22.97
N ASP A 207 -15.41 10.50 -22.38
CA ASP A 207 -14.47 10.62 -21.27
C ASP A 207 -13.14 11.22 -21.77
N VAL A 208 -12.60 12.19 -21.03
CA VAL A 208 -11.34 12.86 -21.40
C VAL A 208 -10.14 11.92 -21.47
N TYR A 209 -10.11 10.87 -20.65
CA TYR A 209 -9.05 9.86 -20.70
C TYR A 209 -9.14 8.99 -21.95
N GLU A 210 -10.32 8.78 -22.53
CA GLU A 210 -10.47 8.15 -23.85
C GLU A 210 -9.88 9.02 -24.96
N VAL A 211 -10.05 10.35 -24.89
CA VAL A 211 -9.42 11.29 -25.82
C VAL A 211 -7.90 11.23 -25.72
N LEU A 212 -7.37 11.24 -24.49
CA LEU A 212 -5.94 11.12 -24.23
C LEU A 212 -5.38 9.78 -24.74
N GLY A 213 -6.10 8.68 -24.50
CA GLY A 213 -5.76 7.35 -24.97
C GLY A 213 -5.69 7.27 -26.50
N LYS A 214 -6.71 7.81 -27.20
CA LYS A 214 -6.73 7.89 -28.66
C LYS A 214 -5.56 8.69 -29.22
N LYS A 215 -5.17 9.79 -28.58
CA LYS A 215 -3.97 10.57 -28.97
C LYS A 215 -2.69 9.78 -28.73
N ALA A 216 -2.53 9.17 -27.56
CA ALA A 216 -1.36 8.35 -27.26
C ALA A 216 -1.21 7.18 -28.24
N ALA A 217 -2.32 6.58 -28.68
CA ALA A 217 -2.31 5.47 -29.63
C ALA A 217 -1.73 5.83 -31.01
N THR A 218 -1.67 7.12 -31.39
CA THR A 218 -1.07 7.54 -32.68
C THR A 218 0.46 7.61 -32.65
N VAL A 219 1.08 7.50 -31.47
CA VAL A 219 2.54 7.53 -31.29
C VAL A 219 3.05 6.09 -31.21
N PRO A 220 4.16 5.72 -31.89
CA PRO A 220 4.72 4.37 -31.79
C PRO A 220 5.24 4.06 -30.38
N ALA A 221 5.38 2.76 -30.08
CA ALA A 221 5.97 2.32 -28.82
C ALA A 221 7.41 2.83 -28.65
N GLY A 222 7.77 3.21 -27.42
CA GLY A 222 9.07 3.82 -27.12
C GLY A 222 9.11 5.34 -27.34
N CYS A 223 7.98 5.95 -27.70
CA CYS A 223 7.78 7.41 -27.80
C CYS A 223 8.85 8.15 -28.61
N GLU A 224 9.45 7.51 -29.61
CA GLU A 224 10.56 8.06 -30.41
C GLU A 224 11.75 8.57 -29.56
N GLY A 225 11.96 7.98 -28.39
CA GLY A 225 13.05 8.32 -27.46
C GLY A 225 12.65 9.25 -26.31
N LEU A 226 11.41 9.72 -26.25
CA LEU A 226 10.91 10.48 -25.10
C LEU A 226 10.62 9.57 -23.91
N ILE A 227 11.37 9.77 -22.82
CA ILE A 227 11.24 9.01 -21.57
C ILE A 227 10.58 9.89 -20.51
N PHE A 228 9.65 9.32 -19.76
CA PHE A 228 9.07 9.96 -18.58
C PHE A 228 9.40 9.17 -17.31
N LEU A 229 9.98 9.85 -16.30
CA LEU A 229 10.12 9.33 -14.95
C LEU A 229 8.93 9.81 -14.10
N PRO A 230 8.10 8.92 -13.53
CA PRO A 230 6.82 9.30 -12.97
C PRO A 230 6.87 9.81 -11.52
N TYR A 231 8.01 10.29 -11.02
CA TYR A 231 8.24 10.59 -9.60
C TYR A 231 7.72 11.98 -9.16
N LEU A 232 6.50 12.37 -9.55
CA LEU A 232 5.97 13.72 -9.35
C LEU A 232 5.81 14.13 -7.88
N MET A 233 5.73 13.17 -6.96
CA MET A 233 5.48 13.40 -5.53
C MET A 233 6.62 12.84 -4.64
N GLY A 234 7.85 12.77 -5.17
CA GLY A 234 8.84 11.84 -4.63
C GLY A 234 8.53 10.41 -5.08
N GLU A 235 9.30 9.45 -4.60
CA GLU A 235 9.03 8.04 -4.86
C GLU A 235 9.28 7.16 -3.63
N ARG A 236 8.45 6.12 -3.50
CA ARG A 236 8.69 4.98 -2.60
C ARG A 236 9.43 3.91 -3.37
N SER A 237 8.85 2.74 -3.57
CA SER A 237 9.54 1.62 -4.18
C SER A 237 9.95 1.93 -5.63
N PRO A 238 11.18 1.60 -6.03
CA PRO A 238 12.25 1.00 -5.23
C PRO A 238 13.23 2.01 -4.59
N HIS A 239 13.07 3.31 -4.83
CA HIS A 239 14.06 4.35 -4.53
C HIS A 239 14.02 4.89 -3.09
N TRP A 240 12.82 5.02 -2.52
CA TRP A 240 12.51 5.63 -1.22
C TRP A 240 13.14 7.01 -1.04
N ASP A 241 12.93 7.85 -2.05
CA ASP A 241 13.47 9.21 -2.15
C ASP A 241 12.33 10.23 -2.24
N SER A 242 12.11 10.98 -1.17
CA SER A 242 11.10 12.05 -1.13
C SER A 242 11.46 13.26 -1.98
N ASP A 243 12.72 13.41 -2.38
CA ASP A 243 13.21 14.52 -3.21
C ASP A 243 13.19 14.20 -4.70
N ALA A 244 12.92 12.94 -5.09
CA ALA A 244 12.72 12.55 -6.48
C ALA A 244 11.62 13.39 -7.16
N ARG A 245 11.82 13.78 -8.43
CA ARG A 245 10.87 14.59 -9.20
C ARG A 245 10.63 13.99 -10.58
N GLY A 246 9.48 14.32 -11.15
CA GLY A 246 9.14 13.89 -12.51
C GLY A 246 10.08 14.49 -13.55
N VAL A 247 10.43 13.70 -14.57
CA VAL A 247 11.37 14.10 -15.63
C VAL A 247 10.81 13.70 -16.99
N PHE A 248 10.78 14.65 -17.93
CA PHE A 248 10.71 14.34 -19.35
C PHE A 248 12.12 14.46 -19.94
N TYR A 249 12.64 13.37 -20.47
CA TYR A 249 14.00 13.29 -21.02
C TYR A 249 13.95 12.88 -22.50
N GLY A 250 14.82 13.49 -23.31
CA GLY A 250 15.01 13.08 -24.71
C GLY A 250 14.05 13.70 -25.73
N PHE A 251 13.23 14.70 -25.37
CA PHE A 251 12.35 15.35 -26.35
C PHE A 251 13.12 16.21 -27.36
N SER A 252 12.56 16.34 -28.55
CA SER A 252 13.05 17.11 -29.70
C SER A 252 11.86 17.69 -30.48
N ILE A 253 12.11 18.56 -31.47
CA ILE A 253 11.09 19.39 -32.15
C ILE A 253 9.94 18.62 -32.82
N HIS A 254 10.11 17.33 -33.13
CA HIS A 254 9.08 16.50 -33.74
C HIS A 254 8.08 15.93 -32.70
N HIS A 255 8.45 15.93 -31.42
CA HIS A 255 7.58 15.43 -30.37
C HIS A 255 6.39 16.36 -30.18
N THR A 256 5.20 15.77 -30.22
CA THR A 256 3.92 16.44 -30.02
C THR A 256 3.36 16.13 -28.63
N LYS A 257 2.29 16.81 -28.24
CA LYS A 257 1.55 16.51 -27.00
C LYS A 257 1.13 15.04 -26.87
N ALA A 258 0.86 14.37 -27.98
CA ALA A 258 0.57 12.93 -28.00
C ALA A 258 1.75 12.09 -27.48
N HIS A 259 2.99 12.50 -27.78
CA HIS A 259 4.20 11.83 -27.29
C HIS A 259 4.34 11.98 -25.79
N PHE A 260 4.05 13.17 -25.25
CA PHE A 260 4.06 13.38 -23.80
C PHE A 260 3.02 12.50 -23.09
N ILE A 261 1.79 12.41 -23.62
CA ILE A 261 0.75 11.53 -23.06
C ILE A 261 1.19 10.06 -23.11
N ARG A 262 1.68 9.59 -24.26
CA ARG A 262 2.21 8.22 -24.44
C ARG A 262 3.36 7.94 -23.47
N SER A 263 4.32 8.86 -23.36
CA SER A 263 5.49 8.70 -22.50
C SER A 263 5.12 8.60 -21.03
N ILE A 264 4.07 9.32 -20.58
CA ILE A 264 3.56 9.16 -19.21
C ILE A 264 3.03 7.74 -18.98
N MET A 265 2.24 7.21 -19.91
CA MET A 265 1.70 5.84 -19.83
C MET A 265 2.83 4.80 -19.85
N GLU A 266 3.79 4.94 -20.76
CA GLU A 266 4.95 4.03 -20.84
C GLU A 266 5.86 4.16 -19.62
N GLY A 267 6.11 5.37 -19.12
CA GLY A 267 6.92 5.62 -17.93
C GLY A 267 6.33 4.99 -16.66
N VAL A 268 5.01 5.09 -16.48
CA VAL A 268 4.30 4.38 -15.39
C VAL A 268 4.40 2.87 -15.57
N ALA A 269 4.23 2.35 -16.79
CA ALA A 269 4.38 0.92 -17.06
C ALA A 269 5.81 0.40 -16.78
N TYR A 270 6.84 1.18 -17.11
CA TYR A 270 8.22 0.85 -16.79
C TYR A 270 8.49 0.87 -15.29
N ALA A 271 7.94 1.83 -14.56
CA ALA A 271 8.09 1.88 -13.11
C ALA A 271 7.34 0.74 -12.40
N ILE A 272 6.19 0.30 -12.92
CA ILE A 272 5.51 -0.94 -12.48
C ILE A 272 6.41 -2.15 -12.72
N ARG A 273 6.98 -2.25 -13.94
CA ARG A 273 7.88 -3.35 -14.30
C ARG A 273 9.12 -3.38 -13.41
N GLU A 274 9.75 -2.25 -13.14
CA GLU A 274 10.89 -2.13 -12.24
C GLU A 274 10.56 -2.71 -10.86
N ASN A 275 9.39 -2.35 -10.31
CA ASN A 275 8.92 -2.85 -9.02
C ASN A 275 8.60 -4.36 -9.06
N ALA A 276 7.99 -4.85 -10.14
CA ALA A 276 7.76 -6.28 -10.32
C ALA A 276 9.07 -7.07 -10.43
N GLU A 277 10.10 -6.54 -11.10
CA GLU A 277 11.43 -7.14 -11.20
C GLU A 277 12.15 -7.12 -9.83
N VAL A 278 12.02 -6.04 -9.06
CA VAL A 278 12.55 -5.96 -7.69
C VAL A 278 11.96 -7.07 -6.82
N ILE A 279 10.64 -7.24 -6.85
CA ILE A 279 9.95 -8.30 -6.11
C ILE A 279 10.43 -9.68 -6.55
N GLN A 280 10.50 -9.93 -7.87
CA GLN A 280 10.92 -11.24 -8.38
C GLN A 280 12.37 -11.59 -8.01
N ASN A 281 13.24 -10.58 -7.95
CA ASN A 281 14.63 -10.74 -7.52
C ASN A 281 14.79 -11.12 -6.04
N LEU A 282 13.71 -11.11 -5.24
CA LEU A 282 13.67 -11.64 -3.88
C LEU A 282 13.41 -13.15 -3.82
N GLY A 283 13.40 -13.84 -4.96
CA GLY A 283 13.33 -15.29 -5.05
C GLY A 283 11.93 -15.86 -5.21
N VAL A 284 11.00 -15.07 -5.76
CA VAL A 284 9.65 -15.52 -6.13
C VAL A 284 9.41 -15.25 -7.62
N LYS A 285 8.85 -16.22 -8.33
CA LYS A 285 8.55 -16.06 -9.76
C LYS A 285 7.07 -15.71 -9.93
N ALA A 286 6.79 -14.63 -10.67
CA ALA A 286 5.42 -14.29 -11.03
C ALA A 286 4.82 -15.33 -12.00
N ARG A 287 3.54 -15.65 -11.85
CA ARG A 287 2.79 -16.56 -12.75
C ARG A 287 1.45 -15.97 -13.16
#